data_AF-A0A257KHP7-F1
#
_entry.id   AF-A0A257KHP7-F1
#
_cell.length_a   1.000
_cell.length_b   1.000
_cell.length_c   1.000
_cell.angle_alpha   90.00
_cell.angle_beta   90.00
_cell.angle_gamma   90.00
#
_symmetry.space_group_name_H-M   'P 1'
#
loop_
_entity.id
_entity.type
_entity.pdbx_description
1 polymer ?
#
loop_
_entity_poly.entity_id
_entity_poly.type
_entity_poly.pdbx_seq_one_letter_code
_entity_poly.pdbx_strand_id
1 'polypeptide(L)'
;MTALESPLFPPFERCAAFDQLAALIRSNRPPIALIGAGASLNSGYPNWHQLLVRLQETASPKARALQWRTVLADLNDAPWTAEVFVNGMAPRDFRTLIRTEFKEKSDVREPHLSLARMNFSHYITTNYDPCIEMALKAAERSAKSVAWHNPAMVSDFLINLGNRRPDTYVVYLHGRHDDDPENIILTESSYVERYVASDDARRKLMAIFLTHPVVFVGFSMNDPDLGNIMREVTARLRTTPPCHFALMGYRNETERDAIRARMVGKFGVSPIFYSHASSHPSGDEHCNLVHLLDALAGNEQPREPSAMKPSKALPEFDPDDPHKGRFGETSERNGRRLSVASFEINDDETLDITLRVDASADAANRPLAGPVSFHLHPTFPRQVVTHRAKKGVADCVIEAYGAFTIGVEVIDEKLKLELDLATQPELPMWFRRR
;
A
#
# COMPACT_ATOMS: atom_id res chain seq x y z
N MET A 1 17.32 22.82 -26.15
CA MET A 1 16.79 21.45 -26.22
C MET A 1 17.60 20.62 -25.26
N THR A 2 17.20 20.59 -24.00
CA THR A 2 17.74 19.66 -23.01
C THR A 2 17.23 18.28 -23.38
N ALA A 3 18.15 17.35 -23.64
CA ALA A 3 17.82 15.94 -23.78
C ALA A 3 17.18 15.50 -22.45
N LEU A 4 15.88 15.20 -22.50
CA LEU A 4 15.24 14.40 -21.46
C LEU A 4 16.01 13.08 -21.44
N GLU A 5 16.76 12.83 -20.36
CA GLU A 5 17.32 11.51 -20.09
C GLU A 5 16.19 10.50 -20.29
N SER A 6 16.40 9.55 -21.21
CA SER A 6 15.45 8.46 -21.39
C SER A 6 15.29 7.77 -20.03
N PRO A 7 14.06 7.41 -19.61
CA PRO A 7 13.88 6.73 -18.34
C PRO A 7 14.79 5.50 -18.29
N LEU A 8 15.41 5.26 -17.13
CA LEU A 8 16.38 4.16 -16.94
C LEU A 8 15.81 2.79 -17.39
N PHE A 9 14.47 2.66 -17.42
CA PHE A 9 13.74 1.47 -17.83
C PHE A 9 12.52 1.82 -18.70
N PRO A 10 12.08 0.93 -19.60
CA PRO A 10 10.79 1.07 -20.27
C PRO A 10 9.65 1.06 -19.23
N PRO A 11 8.49 1.70 -19.52
CA PRO A 11 7.36 1.76 -18.57
C PRO A 11 6.85 0.36 -18.22
N PHE A 12 6.88 -0.58 -19.16
CA PHE A 12 6.53 -1.98 -18.92
C PHE A 12 7.19 -2.94 -19.92
N GLU A 13 7.22 -4.22 -19.57
CA GLU A 13 7.79 -5.29 -20.39
C GLU A 13 6.78 -5.82 -21.41
N ARG A 14 7.20 -5.94 -22.67
CA ARG A 14 6.48 -6.68 -23.73
C ARG A 14 7.16 -8.05 -23.93
N CYS A 15 6.85 -8.98 -23.04
CA CYS A 15 7.38 -10.35 -23.07
C CYS A 15 6.33 -11.35 -23.59
N ALA A 16 6.71 -12.63 -23.76
CA ALA A 16 5.77 -13.67 -24.20
C ALA A 16 4.53 -13.79 -23.29
N ALA A 17 4.67 -13.55 -21.98
CA ALA A 17 3.55 -13.54 -21.04
C ALA A 17 2.60 -12.36 -21.29
N PHE A 18 3.13 -11.18 -21.66
CA PHE A 18 2.31 -10.03 -22.08
C PHE A 18 1.48 -10.39 -23.32
N ASP A 19 2.10 -10.97 -24.35
CA ASP A 19 1.40 -11.33 -25.60
C ASP A 19 0.31 -12.38 -25.35
N GLN A 20 0.60 -13.39 -24.52
CA GLN A 20 -0.37 -14.40 -24.12
C GLN A 20 -1.55 -13.80 -23.36
N LEU A 21 -1.28 -12.92 -22.38
CA LEU A 21 -2.34 -12.27 -21.62
C LEU A 21 -3.18 -11.33 -22.50
N ALA A 22 -2.54 -10.55 -23.38
CA ALA A 22 -3.23 -9.67 -24.31
C ALA A 22 -4.14 -10.46 -25.27
N ALA A 23 -3.69 -11.60 -25.78
CA ALA A 23 -4.51 -12.50 -26.58
C ALA A 23 -5.70 -13.06 -25.78
N LEU A 24 -5.47 -13.43 -24.52
CA LEU A 24 -6.48 -13.99 -23.65
C LEU A 24 -7.59 -12.98 -23.27
N ILE A 25 -7.21 -11.73 -22.95
CA ILE A 25 -8.15 -10.63 -22.69
C ILE A 25 -9.07 -10.38 -23.89
N ARG A 26 -8.55 -10.53 -25.11
CA ARG A 26 -9.30 -10.37 -26.36
C ARG A 26 -10.05 -11.63 -26.81
N SER A 27 -9.93 -12.72 -26.06
CA SER A 27 -10.56 -13.99 -26.42
C SER A 27 -12.02 -14.09 -25.93
N ASN A 28 -12.73 -15.12 -26.38
CA ASN A 28 -14.09 -15.44 -25.92
C ASN A 28 -14.11 -16.12 -24.53
N ARG A 29 -12.94 -16.41 -23.93
CA ARG A 29 -12.82 -16.96 -22.57
C ARG A 29 -11.82 -16.10 -21.77
N PRO A 30 -12.17 -14.84 -21.46
CA PRO A 30 -11.28 -13.91 -20.79
C PRO A 30 -10.92 -14.39 -19.37
N PRO A 31 -9.76 -13.94 -18.84
CA PRO A 31 -9.31 -14.36 -17.53
C PRO A 31 -10.16 -13.78 -16.41
N ILE A 32 -9.97 -14.34 -15.22
CA ILE A 32 -10.46 -13.79 -13.96
C ILE A 32 -9.41 -12.82 -13.41
N ALA A 33 -9.81 -11.64 -12.94
CA ALA A 33 -8.93 -10.75 -12.19
C ALA A 33 -9.00 -11.09 -10.70
N LEU A 34 -7.85 -11.33 -10.05
CA LEU A 34 -7.74 -11.43 -8.59
C LEU A 34 -7.04 -10.18 -8.05
N ILE A 35 -7.78 -9.37 -7.31
CA ILE A 35 -7.38 -8.04 -6.87
C ILE A 35 -6.99 -8.08 -5.39
N GLY A 36 -5.78 -7.60 -5.09
CA GLY A 36 -5.26 -7.45 -3.74
C GLY A 36 -5.29 -6.01 -3.22
N ALA A 37 -4.87 -5.83 -1.97
CA ALA A 37 -4.95 -4.53 -1.28
C ALA A 37 -4.12 -3.43 -1.96
N GLY A 38 -3.06 -3.81 -2.69
CA GLY A 38 -2.23 -2.85 -3.42
C GLY A 38 -3.00 -2.07 -4.49
N ALA A 39 -4.07 -2.64 -5.06
CA ALA A 39 -4.90 -1.94 -6.03
C ALA A 39 -5.83 -0.88 -5.39
N SER A 40 -6.12 -0.99 -4.09
CA SER A 40 -7.05 -0.07 -3.40
C SER A 40 -6.34 1.10 -2.69
N LEU A 41 -5.01 1.10 -2.64
CA LEU A 41 -4.19 2.15 -1.98
C LEU A 41 -4.49 3.55 -2.53
N ASN A 42 -4.46 3.71 -3.85
CA ASN A 42 -4.75 5.00 -4.50
C ASN A 42 -6.19 5.48 -4.30
N SER A 43 -7.11 4.56 -3.98
CA SER A 43 -8.50 4.86 -3.61
C SER A 43 -8.66 5.15 -2.09
N GLY A 44 -7.54 5.24 -1.36
CA GLY A 44 -7.48 5.64 0.04
C GLY A 44 -7.78 4.51 1.03
N TYR A 45 -7.74 3.25 0.64
CA TYR A 45 -7.95 2.11 1.55
C TYR A 45 -6.62 1.60 2.11
N PRO A 46 -6.60 1.13 3.38
CA PRO A 46 -5.37 0.74 4.02
C PRO A 46 -4.83 -0.59 3.48
N ASN A 47 -3.50 -0.71 3.41
CA ASN A 47 -2.84 -2.02 3.31
C ASN A 47 -2.78 -2.71 4.69
N TRP A 48 -2.22 -3.93 4.73
CA TRP A 48 -2.03 -4.70 5.95
C TRP A 48 -1.32 -3.93 7.06
N HIS A 49 -0.20 -3.26 6.74
CA HIS A 49 0.57 -2.51 7.73
C HIS A 49 -0.28 -1.40 8.36
N GLN A 50 -0.96 -0.61 7.53
CA GLN A 50 -1.84 0.47 7.98
C GLN A 50 -3.03 -0.07 8.78
N LEU A 51 -3.62 -1.20 8.37
CA LEU A 51 -4.72 -1.84 9.09
C LEU A 51 -4.28 -2.35 10.47
N LEU A 52 -3.10 -2.96 10.58
CA LEU A 52 -2.54 -3.41 11.86
C LEU A 52 -2.33 -2.24 12.83
N VAL A 53 -1.88 -1.08 12.33
CA VAL A 53 -1.78 0.15 13.14
C VAL A 53 -3.16 0.59 13.64
N ARG A 54 -4.19 0.57 12.79
CA ARG A 54 -5.57 0.92 13.21
C ARG A 54 -6.14 -0.05 14.25
N LEU A 55 -5.87 -1.35 14.07
CA LEU A 55 -6.26 -2.37 15.04
C LEU A 55 -5.58 -2.11 16.38
N GLN A 56 -4.27 -1.83 16.38
CA GLN A 56 -3.54 -1.50 17.60
C GLN A 56 -4.13 -0.26 18.30
N GLU A 57 -4.39 0.83 17.57
CA GLU A 57 -4.96 2.06 18.13
C GLU A 57 -6.31 1.83 18.82
N THR A 58 -7.10 0.89 18.31
CA THR A 58 -8.45 0.55 18.79
C THR A 58 -8.44 -0.50 19.90
N ALA A 59 -7.36 -1.29 20.00
CA ALA A 59 -7.23 -2.35 21.00
C ALA A 59 -7.22 -1.81 22.44
N SER A 60 -7.69 -2.64 23.38
CA SER A 60 -7.65 -2.30 24.81
C SER A 60 -6.23 -1.92 25.29
N PRO A 61 -6.10 -1.09 26.34
CA PRO A 61 -4.79 -0.73 26.89
C PRO A 61 -3.93 -1.94 27.25
N LYS A 62 -4.54 -3.04 27.72
CA LYS A 62 -3.85 -4.30 28.02
C LYS A 62 -3.23 -4.92 26.77
N ALA A 63 -3.99 -4.99 25.66
CA ALA A 63 -3.50 -5.47 24.38
C ALA A 63 -2.40 -4.57 23.79
N ARG A 64 -2.50 -3.25 24.00
CA ARG A 64 -1.47 -2.28 23.57
C ARG A 64 -0.20 -2.29 24.43
N ALA A 65 -0.32 -2.58 25.72
CA ALA A 65 0.79 -2.58 26.68
C ALA A 65 1.69 -3.82 26.57
N LEU A 66 1.26 -4.83 25.81
CA LEU A 66 2.09 -5.95 25.47
C LEU A 66 3.25 -5.47 24.61
N GLN A 67 4.47 -5.54 25.16
CA GLN A 67 5.73 -5.12 24.53
C GLN A 67 6.13 -6.02 23.33
N TRP A 68 5.15 -6.50 22.57
CA TRP A 68 5.33 -7.39 21.44
C TRP A 68 5.52 -6.64 20.13
N ARG A 69 5.46 -5.30 20.09
CA ARG A 69 5.62 -4.50 18.85
C ARG A 69 6.89 -4.85 18.08
N THR A 70 8.04 -4.90 18.76
CA THR A 70 9.32 -5.24 18.15
C THR A 70 9.37 -6.71 17.75
N VAL A 71 8.91 -7.60 18.64
CA VAL A 71 8.94 -9.06 18.42
C VAL A 71 8.00 -9.51 17.28
N LEU A 72 6.79 -8.97 17.20
CA LEU A 72 5.81 -9.33 16.16
C LEU A 72 6.14 -8.68 14.80
N ALA A 73 6.72 -7.49 14.79
CA ALA A 73 7.20 -6.87 13.56
C ALA A 73 8.31 -7.70 12.91
N ASP A 74 9.23 -8.24 13.71
CA ASP A 74 10.33 -9.10 13.23
C ASP A 74 9.82 -10.46 12.69
N LEU A 75 8.69 -10.95 13.17
CA LEU A 75 8.11 -12.24 12.74
C LEU A 75 7.38 -12.16 11.39
N ASN A 76 7.04 -10.96 10.91
CA ASN A 76 6.30 -10.73 9.66
C ASN A 76 5.03 -11.61 9.52
N ASP A 77 4.34 -11.83 10.64
CA ASP A 77 3.12 -12.64 10.72
C ASP A 77 1.90 -11.75 10.95
N ALA A 78 1.37 -11.21 9.86
CA ALA A 78 0.25 -10.26 9.91
C ALA A 78 -1.04 -10.87 10.46
N PRO A 79 -1.47 -12.10 10.08
CA PRO A 79 -2.65 -12.74 10.66
C PRO A 79 -2.57 -12.96 12.17
N TRP A 80 -1.41 -13.41 12.68
CA TRP A 80 -1.22 -13.57 14.13
C TRP A 80 -1.17 -12.22 14.86
N THR A 81 -0.53 -11.21 14.25
CA THR A 81 -0.52 -9.86 14.81
C THR A 81 -1.94 -9.28 14.91
N ALA A 82 -2.78 -9.53 13.89
CA ALA A 82 -4.19 -9.15 13.92
C ALA A 82 -4.96 -9.90 15.01
N GLU A 83 -4.75 -11.21 15.17
CA GLU A 83 -5.35 -12.05 16.23
C GLU A 83 -5.13 -11.44 17.62
N VAL A 84 -3.89 -11.06 17.92
CA VAL A 84 -3.53 -10.43 19.20
C VAL A 84 -4.34 -9.17 19.48
N PHE A 85 -4.44 -8.27 18.50
CA PHE A 85 -5.17 -7.02 18.69
C PHE A 85 -6.68 -7.24 18.74
N VAL A 86 -7.23 -8.09 17.86
CA VAL A 86 -8.66 -8.38 17.78
C VAL A 86 -9.17 -9.07 19.05
N ASN A 87 -8.40 -10.02 19.62
CA ASN A 87 -8.73 -10.63 20.91
C ASN A 87 -8.74 -9.64 22.08
N GLY A 88 -8.07 -8.50 21.91
CA GLY A 88 -8.07 -7.38 22.84
C GLY A 88 -9.20 -6.37 22.65
N MET A 89 -10.14 -6.60 21.72
CA MET A 89 -11.24 -5.71 21.36
C MET A 89 -12.61 -6.33 21.67
N ALA A 90 -13.62 -5.50 21.90
CA ALA A 90 -14.99 -5.99 21.85
C ALA A 90 -15.39 -6.28 20.38
N PRO A 91 -16.22 -7.31 20.10
CA PRO A 91 -16.66 -7.62 18.72
C PRO A 91 -17.33 -6.45 18.01
N ARG A 92 -18.02 -5.58 18.77
CA ARG A 92 -18.62 -4.34 18.24
C ARG A 92 -17.56 -3.35 17.74
N ASP A 93 -16.45 -3.19 18.45
CA ASP A 93 -15.40 -2.23 18.08
C ASP A 93 -14.69 -2.71 16.82
N PHE A 94 -14.41 -4.01 16.73
CA PHE A 94 -13.87 -4.62 15.51
C PHE A 94 -14.82 -4.43 14.32
N ARG A 95 -16.13 -4.70 14.49
CA ARG A 95 -17.16 -4.42 13.47
C ARG A 95 -17.11 -2.97 13.01
N THR A 96 -17.09 -2.04 13.96
CA THR A 96 -17.09 -0.61 13.68
C THR A 96 -15.82 -0.19 12.95
N LEU A 97 -14.67 -0.72 13.32
CA LEU A 97 -13.39 -0.45 12.66
C LEU A 97 -13.43 -0.89 11.19
N ILE A 98 -13.74 -2.15 10.91
CA ILE A 98 -13.78 -2.67 9.53
C ILE A 98 -14.77 -1.89 8.67
N ARG A 99 -15.99 -1.65 9.18
CA ARG A 99 -17.00 -0.84 8.48
C ARG A 99 -16.51 0.58 8.22
N THR A 100 -15.81 1.20 9.15
CA THR A 100 -15.41 2.60 9.04
C THR A 100 -14.23 2.79 8.10
N GLU A 101 -13.24 1.90 8.16
CA GLU A 101 -12.04 1.96 7.33
C GLU A 101 -12.30 1.60 5.86
N PHE A 102 -13.24 0.67 5.63
CA PHE A 102 -13.51 0.08 4.31
C PHE A 102 -14.88 0.40 3.72
N LYS A 103 -15.70 1.25 4.35
CA LYS A 103 -16.91 1.80 3.70
C LYS A 103 -16.57 2.50 2.39
N GLU A 104 -17.58 2.60 1.54
CA GLU A 104 -17.52 3.36 0.30
C GLU A 104 -16.94 4.78 0.52
N LYS A 105 -15.84 5.06 -0.18
CA LYS A 105 -15.20 6.38 -0.30
C LYS A 105 -15.55 6.95 -1.66
N SER A 106 -15.73 8.27 -1.75
CA SER A 106 -16.29 8.93 -2.95
C SER A 106 -15.40 8.90 -4.21
N ASP A 107 -14.14 8.46 -4.11
CA ASP A 107 -13.14 8.65 -5.15
C ASP A 107 -12.42 7.33 -5.45
N VAL A 108 -13.07 6.46 -6.25
CA VAL A 108 -12.42 5.25 -6.78
C VAL A 108 -11.40 5.65 -7.85
N ARG A 109 -10.17 5.15 -7.73
CA ARG A 109 -9.04 5.52 -8.59
C ARG A 109 -8.44 4.31 -9.33
N GLU A 110 -7.47 4.59 -10.19
CA GLU A 110 -6.67 3.55 -10.84
C GLU A 110 -5.94 2.67 -9.80
N PRO A 111 -5.74 1.36 -10.07
CA PRO A 111 -6.03 0.68 -11.33
C PRO A 111 -7.49 0.19 -11.51
N HIS A 112 -8.39 0.35 -10.51
CA HIS A 112 -9.74 -0.22 -10.56
C HIS A 112 -10.55 0.27 -11.78
N LEU A 113 -10.42 1.54 -12.14
CA LEU A 113 -11.09 2.11 -13.32
C LEU A 113 -10.64 1.43 -14.62
N SER A 114 -9.33 1.19 -14.80
CA SER A 114 -8.83 0.44 -15.96
C SER A 114 -9.24 -1.02 -15.94
N LEU A 115 -9.17 -1.69 -14.78
CA LEU A 115 -9.62 -3.08 -14.64
C LEU A 115 -11.11 -3.26 -14.96
N ALA A 116 -11.95 -2.29 -14.59
CA ALA A 116 -13.38 -2.32 -14.89
C ALA A 116 -13.68 -2.14 -16.40
N ARG A 117 -12.82 -1.43 -17.15
CA ARG A 117 -12.96 -1.28 -18.61
C ARG A 117 -12.43 -2.49 -19.38
N MET A 118 -11.55 -3.28 -18.78
CA MET A 118 -10.98 -4.47 -19.40
C MET A 118 -11.97 -5.64 -19.42
N ASN A 119 -11.84 -6.49 -20.42
CA ASN A 119 -12.64 -7.70 -20.60
C ASN A 119 -12.17 -8.81 -19.66
N PHE A 120 -12.42 -8.69 -18.36
CA PHE A 120 -12.33 -9.80 -17.39
C PHE A 120 -13.69 -10.47 -17.25
N SER A 121 -13.68 -11.81 -17.12
CA SER A 121 -14.92 -12.60 -16.93
C SER A 121 -15.53 -12.39 -15.55
N HIS A 122 -14.66 -12.40 -14.52
CA HIS A 122 -15.03 -12.20 -13.12
C HIS A 122 -13.92 -11.44 -12.38
N TYR A 123 -14.28 -10.89 -11.23
CA TYR A 123 -13.36 -10.25 -10.29
C TYR A 123 -13.43 -10.99 -8.97
N ILE A 124 -12.28 -11.39 -8.44
CA ILE A 124 -12.13 -11.99 -7.12
C ILE A 124 -11.27 -11.03 -6.31
N THR A 125 -11.60 -10.79 -5.04
CA THR A 125 -10.84 -9.89 -4.18
C THR A 125 -10.66 -10.47 -2.78
N THR A 126 -9.50 -10.21 -2.19
CA THR A 126 -9.22 -10.43 -0.76
C THR A 126 -9.47 -9.17 0.08
N ASN A 127 -9.87 -8.07 -0.55
CA ASN A 127 -10.12 -6.80 0.13
C ASN A 127 -11.58 -6.70 0.58
N TYR A 128 -11.84 -5.82 1.54
CA TYR A 128 -13.19 -5.59 2.09
C TYR A 128 -13.90 -4.38 1.44
N ASP A 129 -13.15 -3.56 0.71
CA ASP A 129 -13.63 -2.33 0.06
C ASP A 129 -14.48 -2.60 -1.20
N PRO A 130 -15.38 -1.67 -1.58
CA PRO A 130 -16.21 -1.82 -2.76
C PRO A 130 -15.57 -1.30 -4.07
N CYS A 131 -14.25 -1.05 -4.15
CA CYS A 131 -13.67 -0.29 -5.27
C CYS A 131 -13.98 -0.88 -6.64
N ILE A 132 -13.85 -2.20 -6.82
CA ILE A 132 -14.06 -2.80 -8.14
C ILE A 132 -15.54 -2.74 -8.55
N GLU A 133 -16.48 -2.86 -7.61
CA GLU A 133 -17.92 -2.68 -7.89
C GLU A 133 -18.24 -1.24 -8.26
N MET A 134 -17.66 -0.27 -7.55
CA MET A 134 -17.79 1.16 -7.88
C MET A 134 -17.24 1.46 -9.27
N ALA A 135 -16.07 0.91 -9.61
CA ALA A 135 -15.43 1.10 -10.92
C ALA A 135 -16.26 0.45 -12.04
N LEU A 136 -16.81 -0.74 -11.83
CA LEU A 136 -17.73 -1.39 -12.78
C LEU A 136 -18.98 -0.56 -13.01
N LYS A 137 -19.58 -0.03 -11.94
CA LYS A 137 -20.73 0.88 -12.03
C LYS A 137 -20.38 2.15 -12.82
N ALA A 138 -19.21 2.74 -12.57
CA ALA A 138 -18.73 3.92 -13.32
C ALA A 138 -18.45 3.60 -14.80
N ALA A 139 -18.08 2.36 -15.12
CA ALA A 139 -17.93 1.86 -16.48
C ALA A 139 -19.24 1.32 -17.10
N GLU A 140 -20.39 1.56 -16.46
CA GLU A 140 -21.72 1.09 -16.87
C GLU A 140 -21.81 -0.44 -17.07
N ARG A 141 -21.01 -1.19 -16.30
CA ARG A 141 -21.02 -2.65 -16.29
C ARG A 141 -21.77 -3.18 -15.08
N SER A 142 -22.62 -4.18 -15.32
CA SER A 142 -23.31 -4.92 -14.27
C SER A 142 -22.46 -6.09 -13.78
N ALA A 143 -22.41 -6.28 -12.47
CA ALA A 143 -21.85 -7.47 -11.85
C ALA A 143 -22.66 -7.85 -10.60
N LYS A 144 -22.70 -9.15 -10.30
CA LYS A 144 -23.31 -9.70 -9.09
C LYS A 144 -22.26 -9.84 -8.00
N SER A 145 -22.57 -9.38 -6.79
CA SER A 145 -21.70 -9.55 -5.61
C SER A 145 -21.81 -10.97 -5.05
N VAL A 146 -20.71 -11.54 -4.56
CA VAL A 146 -20.66 -12.86 -3.91
C VAL A 146 -19.85 -12.76 -2.63
N ALA A 147 -20.48 -13.05 -1.50
CA ALA A 147 -19.77 -13.28 -0.27
C ALA A 147 -19.34 -14.76 -0.21
N TRP A 148 -18.04 -15.04 -0.13
CA TRP A 148 -17.52 -16.41 -0.22
C TRP A 148 -17.95 -17.32 0.94
N HIS A 149 -18.39 -16.74 2.06
CA HIS A 149 -18.96 -17.47 3.19
C HIS A 149 -20.40 -17.94 2.95
N ASN A 150 -21.11 -17.40 1.94
CA ASN A 150 -22.49 -17.74 1.65
C ASN A 150 -22.56 -18.90 0.63
N PRO A 151 -22.98 -20.12 1.04
CA PRO A 151 -22.93 -21.30 0.16
C PRO A 151 -23.82 -21.19 -1.07
N ALA A 152 -24.97 -20.51 -0.97
CA ALA A 152 -25.90 -20.35 -2.09
C ALA A 152 -25.31 -19.44 -3.16
N MET A 153 -24.76 -18.29 -2.76
CA MET A 153 -24.11 -17.35 -3.69
C MET A 153 -22.89 -17.97 -4.37
N VAL A 154 -22.09 -18.74 -3.62
CA VAL A 154 -20.93 -19.46 -4.17
C VAL A 154 -21.36 -20.54 -5.15
N SER A 155 -22.43 -21.29 -4.85
CA SER A 155 -22.99 -22.28 -5.77
C SER A 155 -23.42 -21.65 -7.10
N ASP A 156 -24.15 -20.54 -7.04
CA ASP A 156 -24.59 -19.81 -8.24
C ASP A 156 -23.41 -19.31 -9.07
N PHE A 157 -22.36 -18.79 -8.41
CA PHE A 157 -21.13 -18.37 -9.07
C PHE A 157 -20.41 -19.54 -9.75
N LEU A 158 -20.23 -20.68 -9.07
CA LEU A 158 -19.54 -21.84 -9.61
C LEU A 158 -20.28 -22.47 -10.79
N ILE A 159 -21.62 -22.53 -10.75
CA ILE A 159 -22.45 -22.94 -11.89
C ILE A 159 -22.24 -21.96 -13.05
N ASN A 160 -22.23 -20.66 -12.75
CA ASN A 160 -22.07 -19.63 -13.77
C ASN A 160 -20.71 -19.68 -14.48
N LEU A 161 -19.62 -20.12 -13.83
CA LEU A 161 -18.31 -20.32 -14.48
C LEU A 161 -18.38 -21.29 -15.68
N GLY A 162 -19.33 -22.24 -15.68
CA GLY A 162 -19.53 -23.19 -16.77
C GLY A 162 -20.37 -22.65 -17.94
N ASN A 163 -20.97 -21.47 -17.82
CA ASN A 163 -21.86 -20.92 -18.84
C ASN A 163 -21.10 -20.45 -20.08
N ARG A 164 -21.70 -20.62 -21.27
CA ARG A 164 -21.13 -20.09 -22.53
C ARG A 164 -21.03 -18.57 -22.55
N ARG A 165 -21.94 -17.89 -21.84
CA ARG A 165 -21.98 -16.44 -21.65
C ARG A 165 -22.27 -16.17 -20.18
N PRO A 166 -21.24 -16.18 -19.32
CA PRO A 166 -21.43 -16.00 -17.89
C PRO A 166 -21.80 -14.55 -17.57
N ASP A 167 -22.66 -14.36 -16.56
CA ASP A 167 -22.77 -13.04 -15.92
C ASP A 167 -21.45 -12.69 -15.24
N THR A 168 -21.10 -11.41 -15.14
CA THR A 168 -19.93 -10.97 -14.37
C THR A 168 -20.23 -11.02 -12.87
N TYR A 169 -19.27 -11.49 -12.07
CA TYR A 169 -19.37 -11.55 -10.62
C TYR A 169 -18.18 -10.85 -9.97
N VAL A 170 -18.42 -10.23 -8.81
CA VAL A 170 -17.39 -9.76 -7.87
C VAL A 170 -17.44 -10.64 -6.63
N VAL A 171 -16.37 -11.38 -6.37
CA VAL A 171 -16.29 -12.38 -5.30
C VAL A 171 -15.37 -11.91 -4.19
N TYR A 172 -15.91 -11.77 -2.98
CA TYR A 172 -15.19 -11.35 -1.78
C TYR A 172 -14.77 -12.58 -0.97
N LEU A 173 -13.50 -12.99 -1.09
CA LEU A 173 -12.98 -14.18 -0.42
C LEU A 173 -12.93 -14.02 1.09
N HIS A 174 -12.57 -12.83 1.56
CA HIS A 174 -12.32 -12.54 2.97
C HIS A 174 -13.48 -11.81 3.65
N GLY A 175 -14.65 -11.79 3.01
CA GLY A 175 -15.79 -10.99 3.45
C GLY A 175 -15.72 -9.56 2.92
N ARG A 176 -16.76 -8.79 3.24
CA ARG A 176 -16.94 -7.40 2.78
C ARG A 176 -17.12 -6.48 3.96
N HIS A 177 -16.77 -5.20 3.84
CA HIS A 177 -16.81 -4.26 4.96
C HIS A 177 -18.16 -4.16 5.68
N ASP A 178 -19.27 -4.43 4.98
CA ASP A 178 -20.64 -4.36 5.49
C ASP A 178 -21.19 -5.71 6.00
N ASP A 179 -20.40 -6.79 5.98
CA ASP A 179 -20.72 -8.12 6.53
C ASP A 179 -20.71 -8.14 8.07
N ASP A 180 -21.14 -9.28 8.62
CA ASP A 180 -20.91 -9.62 10.02
C ASP A 180 -19.41 -9.90 10.29
N PRO A 181 -18.83 -9.45 11.41
CA PRO A 181 -17.41 -9.59 11.74
C PRO A 181 -16.90 -11.02 11.75
N GLU A 182 -17.75 -11.98 12.10
CA GLU A 182 -17.42 -13.41 12.10
C GLU A 182 -17.13 -13.95 10.70
N ASN A 183 -17.60 -13.25 9.67
CA ASN A 183 -17.38 -13.60 8.27
C ASN A 183 -16.15 -12.93 7.65
N ILE A 184 -15.50 -12.02 8.40
CA ILE A 184 -14.29 -11.32 7.98
C ILE A 184 -13.07 -12.20 8.25
N ILE A 185 -12.29 -12.48 7.21
CA ILE A 185 -11.03 -13.22 7.32
C ILE A 185 -9.89 -12.22 7.46
N LEU A 186 -9.26 -12.21 8.64
CA LEU A 186 -8.20 -11.26 9.01
C LEU A 186 -7.22 -11.85 10.04
N THR A 187 -7.71 -12.61 11.02
CA THR A 187 -6.89 -13.19 12.09
C THR A 187 -6.51 -14.63 11.80
N GLU A 188 -5.45 -15.15 12.42
CA GLU A 188 -5.02 -16.54 12.25
C GLU A 188 -6.18 -17.54 12.45
N SER A 189 -6.98 -17.36 13.52
CA SER A 189 -8.14 -18.22 13.78
C SER A 189 -9.15 -18.21 12.63
N SER A 190 -9.41 -17.04 12.03
CA SER A 190 -10.32 -16.92 10.88
C SER A 190 -9.78 -17.59 9.61
N TYR A 191 -8.46 -17.52 9.36
CA TYR A 191 -7.82 -18.22 8.24
C TYR A 191 -7.90 -19.74 8.43
N VAL A 192 -7.58 -20.24 9.62
CA VAL A 192 -7.67 -21.67 9.96
C VAL A 192 -9.09 -22.18 9.76
N GLU A 193 -10.10 -21.48 10.27
CA GLU A 193 -11.50 -21.87 10.10
C GLU A 193 -11.89 -21.93 8.61
N ARG A 194 -11.48 -20.93 7.83
CA ARG A 194 -11.86 -20.84 6.41
C ARG A 194 -11.15 -21.86 5.53
N TYR A 195 -9.84 -22.00 5.67
CA TYR A 195 -9.01 -22.72 4.70
C TYR A 195 -8.52 -24.08 5.19
N VAL A 196 -8.52 -24.33 6.50
CA VAL A 196 -8.01 -25.57 7.09
C VAL A 196 -9.14 -26.44 7.63
N ALA A 197 -10.08 -25.89 8.40
CA ALA A 197 -11.09 -26.67 9.11
C ALA A 197 -12.10 -27.36 8.20
N SER A 198 -12.62 -26.66 7.18
CA SER A 198 -13.65 -27.21 6.28
C SER A 198 -13.12 -27.80 4.98
N ASP A 199 -11.88 -27.47 4.56
CA ASP A 199 -11.26 -27.74 3.25
C ASP A 199 -12.08 -27.29 2.01
N ASP A 200 -13.34 -26.88 2.19
CA ASP A 200 -14.31 -26.59 1.14
C ASP A 200 -13.93 -25.33 0.36
N ALA A 201 -13.64 -24.22 1.06
CA ALA A 201 -13.17 -22.99 0.42
C ALA A 201 -11.88 -23.21 -0.39
N ARG A 202 -10.95 -23.98 0.18
CA ARG A 202 -9.67 -24.34 -0.46
C ARG A 202 -9.89 -25.15 -1.74
N ARG A 203 -10.74 -26.18 -1.69
CA ARG A 203 -11.08 -27.03 -2.86
C ARG A 203 -11.76 -26.24 -3.97
N LYS A 204 -12.66 -25.33 -3.64
CA LYS A 204 -13.35 -24.47 -4.62
C LYS A 204 -12.39 -23.52 -5.32
N LEU A 205 -11.50 -22.87 -4.57
CA LEU A 205 -10.44 -22.02 -5.15
C LEU A 205 -9.45 -22.82 -6.00
N MET A 206 -9.04 -24.00 -5.53
CA MET A 206 -8.22 -24.94 -6.29
C MET A 206 -8.88 -25.27 -7.64
N ALA A 207 -10.17 -25.59 -7.66
CA ALA A 207 -10.91 -25.88 -8.89
C ALA A 207 -10.91 -24.68 -9.84
N ILE A 208 -11.11 -23.45 -9.34
CA ILE A 208 -11.04 -22.24 -10.16
C ILE A 208 -9.66 -22.07 -10.79
N PHE A 209 -8.59 -22.16 -9.98
CA PHE A 209 -7.22 -21.98 -10.48
C PHE A 209 -6.79 -23.09 -11.45
N LEU A 210 -7.27 -24.33 -11.26
CA LEU A 210 -6.99 -25.42 -12.21
C LEU A 210 -7.70 -25.27 -13.56
N THR A 211 -8.81 -24.51 -13.62
CA THR A 211 -9.71 -24.50 -14.79
C THR A 211 -9.81 -23.15 -15.50
N HIS A 212 -9.40 -22.07 -14.85
CA HIS A 212 -9.50 -20.71 -15.38
C HIS A 212 -8.16 -19.97 -15.25
N PRO A 213 -7.75 -19.23 -16.29
CA PRO A 213 -6.62 -18.34 -16.19
C PRO A 213 -6.97 -17.17 -15.25
N VAL A 214 -6.00 -16.78 -14.42
CA VAL A 214 -6.17 -15.75 -13.38
C VAL A 214 -5.06 -14.72 -13.51
N VAL A 215 -5.42 -13.45 -13.40
CA VAL A 215 -4.50 -12.31 -13.39
C VAL A 215 -4.50 -11.68 -12.01
N PHE A 216 -3.38 -11.77 -11.32
CA PHE A 216 -3.17 -11.15 -10.01
C PHE A 216 -2.79 -9.67 -10.20
N VAL A 217 -3.51 -8.76 -9.53
CA VAL A 217 -3.29 -7.30 -9.61
C VAL A 217 -3.25 -6.70 -8.21
N GLY A 218 -2.22 -5.92 -7.89
CA GLY A 218 -2.05 -5.34 -6.56
C GLY A 218 -1.89 -6.40 -5.45
N PHE A 219 -1.38 -7.58 -5.82
CA PHE A 219 -1.31 -8.75 -4.96
C PHE A 219 0.15 -9.21 -4.84
N SER A 220 0.70 -9.22 -3.62
CA SER A 220 2.10 -9.57 -3.36
C SER A 220 2.36 -11.06 -3.12
N MET A 221 1.33 -11.91 -3.22
CA MET A 221 1.40 -13.33 -2.83
C MET A 221 1.89 -13.53 -1.38
N ASN A 222 1.57 -12.58 -0.51
CA ASN A 222 1.87 -12.65 0.93
C ASN A 222 0.75 -13.31 1.75
N ASP A 223 -0.41 -13.54 1.14
CA ASP A 223 -1.46 -14.38 1.71
C ASP A 223 -0.96 -15.84 1.76
N PRO A 224 -0.75 -16.42 2.96
CA PRO A 224 -0.18 -17.75 3.09
C PRO A 224 -1.08 -18.82 2.47
N ASP A 225 -2.40 -18.74 2.64
CA ASP A 225 -3.34 -19.75 2.18
C ASP A 225 -3.52 -19.73 0.65
N LEU A 226 -3.71 -18.55 0.05
CA LEU A 226 -3.72 -18.43 -1.41
C LEU A 226 -2.37 -18.85 -2.01
N GLY A 227 -1.26 -18.50 -1.35
CA GLY A 227 0.07 -18.97 -1.72
C GLY A 227 0.18 -20.49 -1.69
N ASN A 228 -0.37 -21.14 -0.66
CA ASN A 228 -0.38 -22.60 -0.51
C ASN A 228 -1.21 -23.29 -1.60
N ILE A 229 -2.39 -22.75 -1.91
CA ILE A 229 -3.24 -23.23 -3.00
C ILE A 229 -2.48 -23.14 -4.33
N MET A 230 -1.82 -22.01 -4.62
CA MET A 230 -1.06 -21.83 -5.87
C MET A 230 0.15 -22.76 -5.99
N ARG A 231 0.84 -23.05 -4.87
CA ARG A 231 1.92 -24.05 -4.84
C ARG A 231 1.40 -25.44 -5.22
N GLU A 232 0.22 -25.80 -4.70
CA GLU A 232 -0.40 -27.08 -5.00
C GLU A 232 -0.94 -27.16 -6.43
N VAL A 233 -1.58 -26.11 -6.95
CA VAL A 233 -1.97 -25.99 -8.37
C VAL A 233 -0.76 -26.24 -9.27
N THR A 234 0.35 -25.56 -8.99
CA THR A 234 1.61 -25.68 -9.74
C THR A 234 2.19 -27.09 -9.69
N ALA A 235 2.19 -27.71 -8.50
CA ALA A 235 2.69 -29.07 -8.32
C ALA A 235 1.86 -30.10 -9.11
N ARG A 236 0.55 -29.86 -9.30
CA ARG A 236 -0.38 -30.73 -10.04
C ARG A 236 -0.32 -30.52 -11.56
N LEU A 237 -0.03 -29.31 -12.05
CA LEU A 237 -0.04 -28.94 -13.48
C LEU A 237 1.32 -29.05 -14.20
N ARG A 238 2.31 -29.75 -13.63
CA ARG A 238 3.74 -29.77 -14.06
C ARG A 238 4.04 -29.97 -15.55
N THR A 239 3.13 -30.53 -16.36
CA THR A 239 3.34 -30.78 -17.79
C THR A 239 2.91 -29.64 -18.71
N THR A 240 2.07 -28.73 -18.22
CA THR A 240 1.59 -27.56 -18.97
C THR A 240 1.55 -26.38 -18.01
N PRO A 241 2.41 -25.35 -18.15
CA PRO A 241 2.43 -24.24 -17.21
C PRO A 241 1.02 -23.65 -17.04
N PRO A 242 0.56 -23.38 -15.81
CA PRO A 242 -0.71 -22.72 -15.60
C PRO A 242 -0.72 -21.36 -16.31
N CYS A 243 -1.82 -21.02 -16.99
CA CYS A 243 -2.01 -19.72 -17.62
C CYS A 243 -2.38 -18.62 -16.59
N HIS A 244 -1.63 -18.53 -15.49
CA HIS A 244 -1.78 -17.47 -14.50
C HIS A 244 -0.75 -16.37 -14.73
N PHE A 245 -1.16 -15.14 -14.51
CA PHE A 245 -0.33 -13.95 -14.72
C PHE A 245 -0.34 -13.07 -13.47
N ALA A 246 0.72 -12.32 -13.23
CA ALA A 246 0.74 -11.30 -12.19
C ALA A 246 1.29 -9.99 -12.76
N LEU A 247 0.62 -8.87 -12.49
CA LEU A 247 1.11 -7.54 -12.87
C LEU A 247 1.93 -6.98 -11.72
N MET A 248 3.24 -6.89 -11.91
CA MET A 248 4.19 -6.62 -10.81
C MET A 248 5.04 -5.39 -11.11
N GLY A 249 5.17 -4.52 -10.12
CA GLY A 249 6.10 -3.40 -10.16
C GLY A 249 7.52 -3.85 -9.83
N TYR A 250 8.53 -3.14 -10.33
CA TYR A 250 9.93 -3.32 -9.93
C TYR A 250 10.67 -1.97 -9.90
N ARG A 251 11.67 -1.86 -9.02
CA ARG A 251 12.54 -0.69 -8.87
C ARG A 251 13.89 -0.88 -9.55
N ASN A 252 14.36 -2.11 -9.65
CA ASN A 252 15.62 -2.46 -10.30
C ASN A 252 15.60 -3.89 -10.86
N GLU A 253 16.59 -4.24 -11.68
CA GLU A 253 16.64 -5.54 -12.35
C GLU A 253 16.83 -6.72 -11.39
N THR A 254 17.58 -6.53 -10.29
CA THR A 254 17.80 -7.59 -9.30
C THR A 254 16.50 -7.96 -8.59
N GLU A 255 15.74 -6.96 -8.18
CA GLU A 255 14.40 -7.14 -7.61
C GLU A 255 13.47 -7.83 -8.62
N ARG A 256 13.44 -7.35 -9.87
CA ARG A 256 12.65 -7.94 -10.95
C ARG A 256 12.94 -9.43 -11.12
N ASP A 257 14.22 -9.80 -11.21
CA ASP A 257 14.63 -11.18 -11.45
C ASP A 257 14.35 -12.07 -10.24
N ALA A 258 14.50 -11.55 -9.01
CA ALA A 258 14.12 -12.24 -7.78
C ALA A 258 12.60 -12.50 -7.70
N ILE A 259 11.77 -11.49 -8.02
CA ILE A 259 10.32 -11.63 -8.12
C ILE A 259 9.97 -12.66 -9.19
N ARG A 260 10.61 -12.60 -10.36
CA ARG A 260 10.36 -13.55 -11.46
C ARG A 260 10.66 -14.99 -11.05
N ALA A 261 11.84 -15.23 -10.47
CA ALA A 261 12.22 -16.55 -9.98
C ALA A 261 11.24 -17.09 -8.93
N ARG A 262 10.82 -16.24 -7.99
CA ARG A 262 9.82 -16.60 -6.97
C ARG A 262 8.46 -16.94 -7.60
N MET A 263 7.93 -16.08 -8.46
CA MET A 263 6.58 -16.25 -9.02
C MET A 263 6.48 -17.48 -9.92
N VAL A 264 7.46 -17.68 -10.81
CA VAL A 264 7.48 -18.83 -11.72
C VAL A 264 7.79 -20.11 -10.96
N GLY A 265 8.86 -20.14 -10.16
CA GLY A 265 9.33 -21.36 -9.51
C GLY A 265 8.46 -21.83 -8.36
N LYS A 266 7.95 -20.90 -7.53
CA LYS A 266 7.15 -21.24 -6.34
C LYS A 266 5.66 -21.36 -6.66
N PHE A 267 5.13 -20.48 -7.51
CA PHE A 267 3.68 -20.33 -7.68
C PHE A 267 3.18 -20.64 -9.09
N GLY A 268 4.06 -20.94 -10.06
CA GLY A 268 3.65 -21.23 -11.43
C GLY A 268 2.91 -20.05 -12.09
N VAL A 269 3.20 -18.82 -11.66
CA VAL A 269 2.59 -17.59 -12.17
C VAL A 269 3.60 -16.85 -13.03
N SER A 270 3.18 -16.42 -14.23
CA SER A 270 4.01 -15.64 -15.15
C SER A 270 3.89 -14.14 -14.85
N PRO A 271 4.90 -13.48 -14.27
CA PRO A 271 4.83 -12.05 -14.01
C PRO A 271 5.03 -11.24 -15.30
N ILE A 272 4.29 -10.12 -15.40
CA ILE A 272 4.46 -9.08 -16.41
C ILE A 272 4.79 -7.80 -15.64
N PHE A 273 5.96 -7.24 -15.95
CA PHE A 273 6.54 -6.19 -15.13
C PHE A 273 6.25 -4.78 -15.68
N TYR A 274 6.05 -3.84 -14.77
CA TYR A 274 6.10 -2.39 -15.03
C TYR A 274 7.12 -1.74 -14.10
N SER A 275 7.84 -0.73 -14.58
CA SER A 275 8.84 -0.03 -13.76
C SER A 275 8.16 0.95 -12.82
N HIS A 276 8.67 1.08 -11.59
CA HIS A 276 8.23 2.17 -10.71
C HIS A 276 8.72 3.51 -11.24
N ALA A 277 7.85 4.50 -11.30
CA ALA A 277 8.26 5.84 -11.69
C ALA A 277 8.90 6.56 -10.50
N SER A 278 10.21 6.75 -10.53
CA SER A 278 10.96 7.43 -9.47
C SER A 278 10.65 8.93 -9.33
N SER A 279 9.83 9.49 -10.25
CA SER A 279 9.62 10.93 -10.39
C SER A 279 8.33 11.26 -11.17
N HIS A 280 7.19 10.62 -10.84
CA HIS A 280 5.90 11.06 -11.38
C HIS A 280 5.40 12.31 -10.62
N PRO A 281 4.88 13.36 -11.29
CA PRO A 281 4.46 14.61 -10.63
C PRO A 281 3.41 14.47 -9.53
N SER A 282 2.73 13.31 -9.46
CA SER A 282 1.71 13.00 -8.46
C SER A 282 2.21 12.16 -7.27
N GLY A 283 3.49 11.76 -7.25
CA GLY A 283 4.02 10.77 -6.28
C GLY A 283 3.72 9.31 -6.61
N ASP A 284 2.77 9.04 -7.52
CA ASP A 284 2.34 7.68 -7.83
C ASP A 284 3.43 6.83 -8.51
N GLU A 285 4.18 6.07 -7.70
CA GLU A 285 5.22 5.12 -8.17
C GLU A 285 4.65 4.08 -9.14
N HIS A 286 3.34 3.80 -9.10
CA HIS A 286 2.69 2.75 -9.88
C HIS A 286 2.01 3.26 -11.15
N CYS A 287 2.22 4.51 -11.56
CA CYS A 287 1.57 5.11 -12.75
C CYS A 287 1.76 4.27 -14.02
N ASN A 288 2.91 3.59 -14.17
CA ASN A 288 3.20 2.72 -15.31
C ASN A 288 2.34 1.45 -15.38
N LEU A 289 1.69 1.05 -14.29
CA LEU A 289 0.68 -0.01 -14.31
C LEU A 289 -0.49 0.38 -15.23
N VAL A 290 -0.90 1.65 -15.23
CA VAL A 290 -1.99 2.12 -16.10
C VAL A 290 -1.60 2.00 -17.57
N HIS A 291 -0.36 2.36 -17.92
CA HIS A 291 0.18 2.17 -19.27
C HIS A 291 0.20 0.70 -19.69
N LEU A 292 0.59 -0.21 -18.78
CA LEU A 292 0.55 -1.65 -19.02
C LEU A 292 -0.89 -2.14 -19.25
N LEU A 293 -1.85 -1.72 -18.42
CA LEU A 293 -3.26 -2.10 -18.56
C LEU A 293 -3.88 -1.60 -19.87
N ASP A 294 -3.58 -0.36 -20.26
CA ASP A 294 -4.03 0.20 -21.53
C ASP A 294 -3.46 -0.57 -22.74
N ALA A 295 -2.17 -0.92 -22.69
CA ALA A 295 -1.54 -1.73 -23.73
C ALA A 295 -2.15 -3.15 -23.82
N LEU A 296 -2.41 -3.80 -22.68
CA LEU A 296 -3.10 -5.09 -22.62
C LEU A 296 -4.52 -5.01 -23.21
N ALA A 297 -5.22 -3.90 -22.96
CA ALA A 297 -6.54 -3.63 -23.53
C ALA A 297 -6.50 -3.33 -25.05
N GLY A 298 -5.31 -3.13 -25.64
CA GLY A 298 -5.16 -2.76 -27.05
C GLY A 298 -5.30 -1.26 -27.33
N ASN A 299 -5.25 -0.42 -26.28
CA ASN A 299 -5.25 1.03 -26.41
C ASN A 299 -3.79 1.52 -26.42
N GLU A 300 -3.22 1.72 -27.60
CA GLU A 300 -1.80 2.14 -27.74
C GLU A 300 -1.59 3.66 -27.61
N GLN A 301 -2.66 4.45 -27.54
CA GLN A 301 -2.54 5.87 -27.20
C GLN A 301 -2.48 6.04 -25.68
N PRO A 302 -1.45 6.71 -25.13
CA PRO A 302 -1.40 7.05 -23.71
C PRO A 302 -2.64 7.88 -23.36
N ARG A 303 -3.50 7.38 -22.47
CA ARG A 303 -4.43 8.27 -21.79
C ARG A 303 -3.60 9.10 -20.81
N GLU A 304 -3.78 10.42 -20.81
CA GLU A 304 -3.43 11.17 -19.60
C GLU A 304 -4.20 10.52 -18.44
N PRO A 305 -3.53 10.16 -17.33
CA PRO A 305 -4.24 9.70 -16.14
C PRO A 305 -5.33 10.71 -15.85
N SER A 306 -6.59 10.25 -15.83
CA SER A 306 -7.78 11.10 -15.66
C SER A 306 -7.47 12.20 -14.67
N ALA A 307 -7.43 13.45 -15.15
CA ALA A 307 -6.93 14.60 -14.41
C ALA A 307 -7.35 14.53 -12.95
N MET A 308 -6.37 14.22 -12.09
CA MET A 308 -6.51 14.32 -10.65
C MET A 308 -7.01 15.73 -10.39
N LYS A 309 -8.25 15.87 -9.91
CA LYS A 309 -8.55 17.03 -9.08
C LYS A 309 -7.56 16.94 -7.92
N PRO A 310 -6.82 18.01 -7.59
CA PRO A 310 -5.87 17.98 -6.48
C PRO A 310 -6.65 17.74 -5.20
N SER A 311 -6.79 16.46 -4.85
CA SER A 311 -7.02 16.01 -3.49
C SER A 311 -5.76 16.42 -2.77
N LYS A 312 -5.91 17.29 -1.76
CA LYS A 312 -4.85 17.69 -0.82
C LYS A 312 -4.07 16.41 -0.46
N ALA A 313 -2.86 16.26 -1.02
CA ALA A 313 -2.07 15.06 -0.83
C ALA A 313 -1.90 14.88 0.67
N LEU A 314 -2.36 13.74 1.19
CA LEU A 314 -1.81 13.28 2.45
C LEU A 314 -0.36 12.91 2.13
N PRO A 315 0.61 13.40 2.88
CA PRO A 315 2.01 13.19 2.53
C PRO A 315 2.33 11.70 2.49
N GLU A 316 3.05 11.29 1.46
CA GLU A 316 3.55 9.93 1.30
C GLU A 316 4.37 9.54 2.53
N PHE A 317 4.02 8.39 3.12
CA PHE A 317 4.75 7.84 4.24
C PHE A 317 5.99 7.13 3.72
N ASP A 318 7.14 7.77 3.90
CA ASP A 318 8.44 7.16 3.74
C ASP A 318 8.76 6.34 5.01
N PRO A 319 8.95 5.02 4.94
CA PRO A 319 9.30 4.21 6.11
C PRO A 319 10.70 4.52 6.65
N ASP A 320 11.60 5.03 5.81
CA ASP A 320 12.94 5.49 6.19
C ASP A 320 12.92 6.97 6.62
N ASP A 321 11.85 7.70 6.28
CA ASP A 321 11.59 9.08 6.74
C ASP A 321 10.11 9.32 7.17
N PRO A 322 9.69 8.74 8.31
CA PRO A 322 8.30 8.63 8.74
C PRO A 322 7.63 9.96 9.11
N HIS A 323 8.37 11.07 9.14
CA HIS A 323 7.85 12.41 9.42
C HIS A 323 7.68 13.26 8.16
N LYS A 324 8.15 12.80 7.00
CA LYS A 324 8.09 13.52 5.74
C LYS A 324 6.66 13.96 5.39
N GLY A 325 6.49 15.26 5.20
CA GLY A 325 5.25 16.00 4.95
C GLY A 325 4.22 16.05 6.09
N ARG A 326 4.45 15.38 7.22
CA ARG A 326 3.45 15.28 8.31
C ARG A 326 3.34 16.53 9.18
N PHE A 327 4.27 17.47 9.03
CA PHE A 327 4.38 18.70 9.84
C PHE A 327 4.21 19.98 9.00
N GLY A 328 3.65 19.84 7.81
CA GLY A 328 3.19 20.96 7.00
C GLY A 328 4.17 21.40 5.91
N GLU A 329 5.20 20.61 5.61
CA GLU A 329 6.04 20.69 4.39
C GLU A 329 6.81 22.01 4.21
N THR A 330 6.97 22.81 5.27
CA THR A 330 7.75 24.04 5.20
C THR A 330 8.54 24.28 6.47
N SER A 331 9.79 24.68 6.29
CA SER A 331 10.68 25.09 7.37
C SER A 331 10.37 26.50 7.87
N GLU A 332 9.56 27.27 7.14
CA GLU A 332 9.14 28.61 7.54
C GLU A 332 7.63 28.81 7.38
N ARG A 333 6.96 29.28 8.43
CA ARG A 333 5.51 29.59 8.41
C ARG A 333 5.15 30.58 9.52
N ASN A 334 4.24 31.51 9.23
CA ASN A 334 3.68 32.47 10.20
C ASN A 334 4.73 33.24 11.01
N GLY A 335 5.88 33.58 10.41
CA GLY A 335 6.95 34.30 11.08
C GLY A 335 7.85 33.44 11.97
N ARG A 336 7.76 32.10 11.89
CA ARG A 336 8.64 31.14 12.57
C ARG A 336 9.45 30.36 11.56
N ARG A 337 10.72 30.12 11.86
CA ARG A 337 11.64 29.38 11.01
C ARG A 337 12.31 28.26 11.80
N LEU A 338 12.40 27.08 11.20
CA LEU A 338 13.17 25.92 11.62
C LEU A 338 14.39 25.78 10.71
N SER A 339 15.58 25.64 11.28
CA SER A 339 16.83 25.57 10.51
C SER A 339 17.90 24.73 11.22
N VAL A 340 18.92 24.31 10.47
CA VAL A 340 20.18 23.82 11.05
C VAL A 340 21.01 25.04 11.47
N ALA A 341 21.21 25.22 12.78
CA ALA A 341 21.99 26.34 13.30
C ALA A 341 23.51 26.07 13.23
N SER A 342 23.91 24.84 13.49
CA SER A 342 25.29 24.37 13.40
C SER A 342 25.32 22.85 13.36
N PHE A 343 26.42 22.30 12.86
CA PHE A 343 26.72 20.87 12.98
C PHE A 343 28.21 20.63 13.19
N GLU A 344 28.55 19.53 13.86
CA GLU A 344 29.92 19.04 14.02
C GLU A 344 30.01 17.59 13.52
N ILE A 345 31.14 17.23 12.89
CA ILE A 345 31.38 15.87 12.37
C ILE A 345 32.15 15.09 13.43
N ASN A 346 31.61 13.94 13.84
CA ASN A 346 32.23 13.04 14.80
C ASN A 346 33.15 12.01 14.10
N ASP A 347 34.07 11.42 14.87
CA ASP A 347 35.06 10.44 14.37
C ASP A 347 34.42 9.13 13.86
N ASP A 348 33.17 8.85 14.22
CA ASP A 348 32.42 7.64 13.87
C ASP A 348 31.45 7.83 12.69
N GLU A 349 31.65 8.88 11.89
CA GLU A 349 30.78 9.26 10.77
C GLU A 349 29.34 9.61 11.16
N THR A 350 29.12 10.11 12.38
CA THR A 350 27.87 10.77 12.79
C THR A 350 28.00 12.29 12.79
N LEU A 351 26.87 12.99 12.83
CA LEU A 351 26.79 14.45 12.99
C LEU A 351 26.06 14.84 14.27
N ASP A 352 26.68 15.71 15.05
CA ASP A 352 26.01 16.47 16.10
C ASP A 352 25.37 17.71 15.48
N ILE A 353 24.05 17.70 15.32
CA ILE A 353 23.27 18.74 14.65
C ILE A 353 22.50 19.56 15.68
N THR A 354 22.70 20.88 15.66
CA THR A 354 21.87 21.82 16.43
C THR A 354 20.75 22.34 15.56
N LEU A 355 19.53 21.91 15.86
CA LEU A 355 18.29 22.37 15.25
C LEU A 355 17.76 23.58 16.00
N ARG A 356 17.35 24.61 15.26
CA ARG A 356 16.91 25.88 15.84
C ARG A 356 15.56 26.30 15.30
N VAL A 357 14.68 26.69 16.22
CA VAL A 357 13.46 27.47 15.91
C VAL A 357 13.61 28.89 16.42
N ASP A 358 13.45 29.85 15.51
CA ASP A 358 13.51 31.29 15.78
C ASP A 358 12.44 32.07 15.00
N ALA A 359 12.44 33.40 15.18
CA ALA A 359 11.61 34.28 14.37
C ALA A 359 12.20 34.40 12.97
N SER A 360 11.35 34.32 11.95
CA SER A 360 11.80 34.53 10.58
C SER A 360 12.09 36.00 10.28
N ALA A 361 12.74 36.27 9.14
CA ALA A 361 13.23 37.61 8.78
C ALA A 361 12.12 38.68 8.83
N ASP A 362 10.91 38.30 8.41
CA ASP A 362 9.75 39.19 8.32
C ASP A 362 9.03 39.40 9.68
N ALA A 363 9.47 38.71 10.72
CA ALA A 363 8.84 38.72 12.05
C ALA A 363 9.85 38.95 13.19
N ALA A 364 10.99 39.58 12.91
CA ALA A 364 12.08 39.80 13.86
C ALA A 364 11.66 40.48 15.20
N ASN A 365 10.57 41.26 15.19
CA ASN A 365 10.01 41.92 16.38
C ASN A 365 9.04 41.04 17.20
N ARG A 366 8.84 39.77 16.83
CA ARG A 366 7.95 38.82 17.52
C ARG A 366 8.75 37.61 18.01
N PRO A 367 9.43 37.71 19.18
CA PRO A 367 10.29 36.63 19.68
C PRO A 367 9.49 35.34 19.94
N LEU A 368 10.15 34.19 19.80
CA LEU A 368 9.57 32.90 20.13
C LEU A 368 9.37 32.79 21.64
N ALA A 369 8.18 32.39 22.06
CA ALA A 369 7.81 32.19 23.45
C ALA A 369 7.06 30.87 23.57
N GLY A 370 7.14 30.27 24.77
CA GLY A 370 6.42 29.03 25.05
C GLY A 370 7.20 27.74 24.73
N PRO A 371 6.54 26.58 24.87
CA PRO A 371 7.13 25.28 24.59
C PRO A 371 7.11 24.94 23.09
N VAL A 372 8.20 24.32 22.64
CA VAL A 372 8.44 23.87 21.27
C VAL A 372 8.79 22.38 21.33
N SER A 373 8.03 21.55 20.64
CA SER A 373 8.25 20.10 20.57
C SER A 373 8.93 19.72 19.26
N PHE A 374 10.09 19.08 19.36
CA PHE A 374 10.81 18.49 18.24
C PHE A 374 10.43 17.01 18.13
N HIS A 375 9.97 16.60 16.95
CA HIS A 375 9.60 15.24 16.60
C HIS A 375 10.73 14.62 15.79
N LEU A 376 11.44 13.67 16.40
CA LEU A 376 12.62 13.01 15.87
C LEU A 376 12.26 11.64 15.28
N HIS A 377 13.15 11.12 14.42
CA HIS A 377 12.99 9.81 13.80
C HIS A 377 12.76 8.68 14.85
N PRO A 378 11.97 7.64 14.56
CA PRO A 378 11.69 6.53 15.48
C PRO A 378 12.90 5.76 16.01
N THR A 379 14.06 5.88 15.36
CA THR A 379 15.35 5.32 15.82
C THR A 379 15.90 6.03 17.06
N PHE A 380 15.44 7.24 17.37
CA PHE A 380 15.85 7.95 18.58
C PHE A 380 15.12 7.39 19.82
N PRO A 381 15.81 7.18 20.96
CA PRO A 381 15.19 6.72 22.20
C PRO A 381 14.10 7.66 22.73
N ARG A 382 14.20 8.95 22.42
CA ARG A 382 13.20 9.98 22.70
C ARG A 382 12.74 10.60 21.39
N GLN A 383 11.58 10.16 20.92
CA GLN A 383 11.02 10.59 19.64
C GLN A 383 10.37 11.98 19.71
N VAL A 384 10.06 12.48 20.91
CA VAL A 384 9.56 13.85 21.11
C VAL A 384 10.36 14.50 22.22
N VAL A 385 10.96 15.64 21.92
CA VAL A 385 11.73 16.44 22.88
C VAL A 385 11.15 17.85 22.92
N THR A 386 10.65 18.25 24.09
CA THR A 386 10.05 19.58 24.26
C THR A 386 11.03 20.53 24.97
N HIS A 387 11.38 21.62 24.30
CA HIS A 387 12.20 22.70 24.84
C HIS A 387 11.36 23.97 24.97
N ARG A 388 11.52 24.69 26.08
CA ARG A 388 10.92 26.02 26.24
C ARG A 388 11.83 27.07 25.62
N ALA A 389 11.28 27.93 24.77
CA ALA A 389 12.03 29.00 24.12
C ALA A 389 12.69 29.93 25.17
N LYS A 390 13.97 30.23 24.97
CA LYS A 390 14.77 31.15 25.80
C LYS A 390 15.37 32.21 24.89
N LYS A 391 15.26 33.49 25.29
CA LYS A 391 15.74 34.63 24.49
C LYS A 391 15.22 34.65 23.04
N GLY A 392 13.99 34.18 22.82
CA GLY A 392 13.36 34.18 21.49
C GLY A 392 13.72 32.99 20.60
N VAL A 393 14.41 31.97 21.12
CA VAL A 393 14.89 30.82 20.35
C VAL A 393 14.66 29.52 21.12
N ALA A 394 14.40 28.42 20.41
CA ALA A 394 14.41 27.06 20.95
C ALA A 394 15.39 26.19 20.16
N ASP A 395 16.37 25.61 20.84
CA ASP A 395 17.38 24.73 20.24
C ASP A 395 17.19 23.28 20.70
N CYS A 396 17.47 22.33 19.80
CA CYS A 396 17.53 20.91 20.06
C CYS A 396 18.81 20.34 19.44
N VAL A 397 19.63 19.66 20.23
CA VAL A 397 20.85 19.01 19.75
C VAL A 397 20.57 17.53 19.60
N ILE A 398 20.91 16.98 18.43
CA ILE A 398 20.75 15.57 18.10
C ILE A 398 22.04 15.04 17.49
N GLU A 399 22.33 13.76 17.74
CA GLU A 399 23.39 13.02 17.07
C GLU A 399 22.74 12.10 16.03
N ALA A 400 23.17 12.17 14.77
CA ALA A 400 22.53 11.44 13.67
C ALA A 400 23.57 10.84 12.71
N TYR A 401 23.30 9.63 12.21
CA TYR A 401 24.12 8.94 11.21
C TYR A 401 23.66 9.18 9.76
N GLY A 402 22.37 9.47 9.57
CA GLY A 402 21.74 9.70 8.26
C GLY A 402 20.69 10.80 8.33
N ALA A 403 20.29 11.30 7.17
CA ALA A 403 19.33 12.39 7.04
C ALA A 403 17.89 11.89 7.18
N PHE A 404 17.04 12.70 7.81
CA PHE A 404 15.62 12.44 7.98
C PHE A 404 14.86 13.76 8.11
N THR A 405 13.54 13.72 8.07
CA THR A 405 12.67 14.88 8.24
C THR A 405 12.36 15.10 9.72
N ILE A 406 12.58 16.32 10.18
CA ILE A 406 12.23 16.76 11.52
C ILE A 406 10.92 17.51 11.49
N GLY A 407 9.99 17.09 12.34
CA GLY A 407 8.78 17.85 12.63
C GLY A 407 8.95 18.74 13.85
N VAL A 408 8.43 19.96 13.82
CA VAL A 408 8.37 20.82 15.01
C VAL A 408 6.97 21.37 15.22
N GLU A 409 6.52 21.35 16.47
CA GLU A 409 5.28 21.98 16.91
C GLU A 409 5.56 23.10 17.91
N VAL A 410 5.18 24.34 17.56
CA VAL A 410 5.14 25.48 18.48
C VAL A 410 3.76 25.47 19.15
N ILE A 411 3.70 24.91 20.36
CA ILE A 411 2.46 24.48 21.01
C ILE A 411 1.48 25.65 21.19
N ASP A 412 1.97 26.78 21.72
CA ASP A 412 1.13 27.94 22.02
C ASP A 412 0.57 28.61 20.75
N GLU A 413 1.25 28.42 19.62
CA GLU A 413 0.84 28.98 18.33
C GLU A 413 0.08 27.99 17.45
N LYS A 414 -0.09 26.72 17.92
CA LYS A 414 -0.64 25.60 17.14
C LYS A 414 -0.02 25.51 15.74
N LEU A 415 1.27 25.81 15.67
CA LEU A 415 2.01 25.93 14.43
C LEU A 415 2.91 24.72 14.25
N LYS A 416 2.91 24.16 13.05
CA LYS A 416 3.82 23.08 12.65
C LYS A 416 4.80 23.57 11.59
N LEU A 417 6.06 23.17 11.75
CA LEU A 417 7.17 23.39 10.84
C LEU A 417 7.84 22.06 10.53
N GLU A 418 8.47 21.97 9.37
CA GLU A 418 9.09 20.75 8.88
C GLU A 418 10.41 21.05 8.19
N LEU A 419 11.44 20.25 8.46
CA LEU A 419 12.76 20.39 7.85
C LEU A 419 13.29 19.02 7.42
N ASP A 420 13.42 18.81 6.11
CA ASP A 420 14.08 17.64 5.53
C ASP A 420 15.60 17.86 5.50
N LEU A 421 16.34 17.12 6.33
CA LEU A 421 17.80 17.23 6.40
C LEU A 421 18.51 16.81 5.10
N ALA A 422 17.91 15.94 4.28
CA ALA A 422 18.51 15.50 3.01
C ALA A 422 18.55 16.62 1.97
N THR A 423 17.72 17.65 2.16
CA THR A 423 17.63 18.83 1.28
C THR A 423 18.52 20.00 1.68
N GLN A 424 19.20 19.93 2.84
CA GLN A 424 20.00 21.04 3.38
C GLN A 424 21.41 21.10 2.74
N PRO A 425 21.72 22.05 1.85
CA PRO A 425 22.98 22.05 1.09
C PRO A 425 24.23 22.17 1.96
N GLU A 426 24.11 22.74 3.17
CA GLU A 426 25.19 22.88 4.15
C GLU A 426 25.64 21.55 4.77
N LEU A 427 24.79 20.52 4.76
CA LEU A 427 25.13 19.22 5.33
C LEU A 427 25.96 18.36 4.34
N PRO A 428 26.90 17.53 4.85
CA PRO A 428 27.74 16.68 4.01
C PRO A 428 26.93 15.76 3.08
N MET A 429 27.40 15.60 1.83
CA MET A 429 26.70 14.79 0.82
C MET A 429 26.54 13.32 1.24
N TRP A 430 27.49 12.75 1.99
CA TRP A 430 27.41 11.39 2.48
C TRP A 430 26.29 11.22 3.52
N PHE A 431 26.05 12.22 4.36
CA PHE A 431 24.99 12.23 5.36
C PHE A 431 23.62 12.36 4.72
N ARG A 432 23.50 13.22 3.69
CA ARG A 432 22.23 13.46 2.97
C ARG A 432 21.74 12.31 2.09
N ARG A 433 22.57 11.29 1.88
CA ARG A 433 22.28 10.11 1.04
C ARG A 433 22.15 8.82 1.85
N ARG A 434 22.34 8.90 3.16
CA ARG A 434 22.09 7.86 4.15
C ARG A 434 20.78 8.19 4.84
#